data_AF-A0AAJ3H022-F1
#
_entry.id   AF-A0AAJ3H022-F1
#
_cell.length_a   1.000
_cell.length_b   1.000
_cell.length_c   1.000
_cell.angle_alpha   90.00
_cell.angle_beta   90.00
_cell.angle_gamma   90.00
#
_symmetry.space_group_name_H-M   'P 1'
#
loop_
_entity.id
_entity.type
_entity.pdbx_description
1 polymer ?
#
loop_
_entity_poly.entity_id
_entity_poly.type
_entity_poly.pdbx_seq_one_letter_code
_entity_poly.pdbx_strand_id
1 'polypeptide(L)'
;MSIENSVAEPVAVPECDDPEAKPFALNERNRRLILDAQKKYRRRKRLERRIEFSWLSWLFDEFPSDEMYRPPLGERRNTRQEMAYHRFRQMMSWSFWSGIKSSTGIKLAAVAGLVAGFLQAAPLLKGAEVAVGPFGWLLVSGGFYVLAVLWFEWRCPVLLKRTLAGKQEYLGIEGRRWLLALVEDELRRWWGIKTYDLKAGRAQGSADTYQVALGIVQYGNVSAYGGFYDFAAARIEHALDEYAQLTSTIIWRDEGRPEELHRFSPSYRLSPLNMPLRSLYLSIIDESTVKTAKVGKEGDLAIRWFDTPLTFITALPTHRNLTVSAYTEGLVYLFRTDSSALMFTRIVAQWQNSMRPLSRLVLLGLFSAGGACFLWFVLQQLKILAPILL
;
A
#
# COMPACT_ATOMS: atom_id res chain seq x y z
N MET A 1 -8.29 -38.47 57.45
CA MET A 1 -8.51 -37.88 58.80
C MET A 1 -7.15 -37.99 59.48
N SER A 2 -6.36 -36.95 59.63
CA SER A 2 -6.67 -35.69 60.33
C SER A 2 -5.87 -34.53 59.73
N ILE A 3 -6.51 -33.37 59.65
CA ILE A 3 -5.92 -32.09 59.30
C ILE A 3 -5.26 -31.55 60.56
N GLU A 4 -3.96 -31.25 60.52
CA GLU A 4 -3.36 -30.27 61.43
C GLU A 4 -2.69 -29.19 60.60
N ASN A 5 -3.34 -28.03 60.64
CA ASN A 5 -2.88 -26.76 60.13
C ASN A 5 -1.68 -26.29 60.95
N SER A 6 -0.49 -26.23 60.34
CA SER A 6 0.54 -25.28 60.79
C SER A 6 0.58 -24.13 59.79
N VAL A 7 0.01 -23.01 60.24
CA VAL A 7 0.06 -21.70 59.60
C VAL A 7 1.51 -21.27 59.58
N ALA A 8 2.12 -21.24 58.39
CA ALA A 8 3.41 -20.59 58.19
C ALA A 8 3.22 -19.08 58.35
N GLU A 9 3.97 -18.50 59.27
CA GLU A 9 4.03 -17.07 59.57
C GLU A 9 4.21 -16.24 58.29
N PRO A 10 3.49 -15.11 58.13
CA PRO A 10 3.83 -14.16 57.09
C PRO A 10 5.19 -13.53 57.44
N VAL A 11 6.20 -13.82 56.63
CA VAL A 11 7.49 -13.13 56.66
C VAL A 11 7.20 -11.62 56.57
N ALA A 12 7.50 -10.92 57.66
CA ALA A 12 7.38 -9.48 57.76
C ALA A 12 8.17 -8.83 56.61
N VAL A 13 7.45 -8.18 55.70
CA VAL A 13 8.04 -7.24 54.77
C VAL A 13 8.67 -6.15 55.65
N PRO A 14 9.99 -5.85 55.52
CA PRO A 14 10.58 -4.78 56.29
C PRO A 14 9.84 -3.48 55.96
N GLU A 15 9.23 -2.87 56.98
CA GLU A 15 8.77 -1.49 56.96
C GLU A 15 9.95 -0.62 56.55
N CYS A 16 9.92 -0.19 55.29
CA CYS A 16 10.81 0.84 54.79
C CYS A 16 10.25 2.17 55.31
N ASP A 17 10.52 2.45 56.59
CA ASP A 17 10.28 3.75 57.22
C ASP A 17 11.31 4.75 56.68
N ASP A 18 11.10 5.19 55.44
CA ASP A 18 11.61 6.46 54.95
C ASP A 18 10.57 7.55 55.30
N PRO A 19 10.79 8.40 56.33
CA PRO A 19 9.84 9.43 56.75
C PRO A 19 9.69 10.60 55.74
N GLU A 20 10.28 10.51 54.55
CA GLU A 20 10.14 11.48 53.47
C GLU A 20 9.71 10.91 52.12
N ALA A 21 9.27 9.64 52.06
CA ALA A 21 8.50 9.16 50.91
C ALA A 21 7.06 9.67 51.04
N LYS A 22 6.85 10.98 50.82
CA LYS A 22 5.51 11.53 50.64
C LYS A 22 4.82 10.67 49.59
N PRO A 23 3.72 9.95 49.91
CA PRO A 23 2.92 9.35 48.85
C PRO A 23 2.60 10.50 47.91
N PHE A 24 2.76 10.34 46.60
CA PHE A 24 2.39 11.35 45.62
C PHE A 24 0.93 11.73 45.87
N ALA A 25 0.71 12.71 46.74
CA ALA A 25 -0.59 13.12 47.19
C ALA A 25 -1.13 13.85 45.98
N LEU A 26 -1.96 13.13 45.23
CA LEU A 26 -2.69 13.63 44.08
C LEU A 26 -3.56 14.79 44.57
N ASN A 27 -2.98 15.98 44.61
CA ASN A 27 -3.66 17.24 44.88
C ASN A 27 -4.90 17.28 43.99
N GLU A 28 -6.01 17.81 44.49
CA GLU A 28 -7.28 17.80 43.77
C GLU A 28 -7.16 18.46 42.38
N ARG A 29 -6.26 19.43 42.26
CA ARG A 29 -5.83 20.05 40.99
C ARG A 29 -5.18 19.05 40.02
N ASN A 30 -4.29 18.17 40.48
CA ASN A 30 -3.65 17.13 39.67
C ASN A 30 -4.65 16.05 39.26
N ARG A 31 -5.61 15.69 40.13
CA ARG A 31 -6.71 14.77 39.76
C ARG A 31 -7.59 15.35 38.65
N ARG A 32 -7.96 16.63 38.74
CA ARG A 32 -8.73 17.32 37.69
C ARG A 32 -7.96 17.36 36.36
N LEU A 33 -6.66 17.67 36.40
CA LEU A 33 -5.80 17.66 35.20
C LEU A 33 -5.71 16.28 34.54
N ILE A 34 -5.58 15.21 35.34
CA ILE A 34 -5.57 13.83 34.82
C ILE A 34 -6.92 13.47 34.22
N LEU A 35 -8.03 13.80 34.88
CA LEU A 35 -9.38 13.55 34.35
C LEU A 35 -9.63 14.31 33.04
N ASP A 36 -9.20 15.57 32.96
CA ASP A 36 -9.30 16.37 31.74
C ASP A 36 -8.39 15.84 30.63
N ALA A 37 -7.17 15.39 30.96
CA ALA A 37 -6.26 14.75 30.02
C ALA A 37 -6.85 13.43 29.51
N GLN A 38 -7.42 12.59 30.38
CA GLN A 38 -8.11 11.37 30.01
C GLN A 38 -9.35 11.65 29.16
N LYS A 39 -10.14 12.68 29.47
CA LYS A 39 -11.31 13.09 28.69
C LYS A 39 -10.91 13.59 27.31
N LYS A 40 -9.85 14.39 27.22
CA LYS A 40 -9.25 14.84 25.94
C LYS A 40 -8.71 13.66 25.13
N TYR A 41 -7.98 12.74 25.77
CA TYR A 41 -7.47 11.52 25.15
C TYR A 41 -8.60 10.65 24.61
N ARG A 42 -9.66 10.39 25.40
CA ARG A 42 -10.85 9.65 24.94
C ARG A 42 -11.56 10.34 23.77
N ARG A 43 -11.65 11.68 23.77
CA ARG A 43 -12.23 12.44 22.65
C ARG A 43 -11.39 12.30 21.39
N ARG A 44 -10.07 12.43 21.49
CA ARG A 44 -9.13 12.21 20.38
C ARG A 44 -9.24 10.79 19.84
N LYS A 45 -9.21 9.78 20.71
CA LYS A 45 -9.37 8.38 20.33
C LYS A 45 -10.71 8.09 19.64
N ARG A 46 -11.80 8.74 20.07
CA ARG A 46 -13.10 8.64 19.38
C ARG A 46 -13.09 9.29 18.00
N LEU A 47 -12.43 10.44 17.86
CA LEU A 47 -12.30 11.14 16.58
C LEU A 47 -11.43 10.34 15.61
N GLU A 48 -10.26 9.87 16.08
CA GLU A 48 -9.36 8.98 15.35
C GLU A 48 -10.11 7.75 14.85
N ARG A 49 -10.86 7.06 15.72
CA ARG A 49 -11.72 5.95 15.30
C ARG A 49 -12.75 6.36 14.26
N ARG A 50 -13.48 7.46 14.46
CA ARG A 50 -14.47 7.93 13.46
C ARG A 50 -13.82 8.19 12.10
N ILE A 51 -12.61 8.75 12.10
CA ILE A 51 -11.83 8.99 10.88
C ILE A 51 -11.41 7.64 10.29
N GLU A 52 -10.81 6.73 11.06
CA GLU A 52 -10.39 5.39 10.61
C GLU A 52 -11.53 4.53 10.05
N PHE A 53 -12.77 4.75 10.49
CA PHE A 53 -13.97 4.04 10.02
C PHE A 53 -14.79 4.82 8.96
N SER A 54 -14.33 5.99 8.54
CA SER A 54 -15.02 6.78 7.52
C SER A 54 -14.70 6.30 6.12
N TRP A 55 -15.67 6.31 5.21
CA TRP A 55 -15.42 5.96 3.80
C TRP A 55 -14.48 6.95 3.10
N LEU A 56 -14.45 8.19 3.57
CA LEU A 56 -13.52 9.21 3.10
C LEU A 56 -12.09 8.82 3.43
N SER A 57 -11.78 8.37 4.66
CA SER A 57 -10.42 7.94 4.97
C SER A 57 -10.03 6.70 4.15
N TRP A 58 -10.95 5.74 3.97
CA TRP A 58 -10.71 4.55 3.16
C TRP A 58 -10.43 4.85 1.69
N LEU A 59 -11.00 5.94 1.19
CA LEU A 59 -10.76 6.39 -0.18
C LEU A 59 -9.36 7.00 -0.34
N PHE A 60 -8.96 7.82 0.63
CA PHE A 60 -7.65 8.49 0.66
C PHE A 60 -6.52 7.58 1.15
N ASP A 61 -6.85 6.38 1.61
CA ASP A 61 -5.89 5.35 1.97
C ASP A 61 -5.21 4.79 0.70
N GLU A 62 -4.07 5.39 0.35
CA GLU A 62 -3.27 5.02 -0.82
C GLU A 62 -2.50 3.70 -0.60
N PHE A 63 -2.16 3.38 0.67
CA PHE A 63 -1.31 2.26 1.07
C PHE A 63 -1.97 1.31 2.10
N PRO A 64 -2.89 0.47 1.64
CA PRO A 64 -3.77 -0.34 2.50
C PRO A 64 -3.20 -1.69 2.94
N SER A 65 -2.13 -2.18 2.30
CA SER A 65 -1.38 -3.36 2.80
C SER A 65 -0.70 -3.07 4.14
N ASP A 66 -0.63 -1.80 4.51
CA ASP A 66 0.05 -1.33 5.70
C ASP A 66 -0.69 -1.75 6.98
N GLU A 67 -1.97 -2.14 6.85
CA GLU A 67 -2.78 -2.71 7.91
C GLU A 67 -2.31 -4.10 8.36
N MET A 68 -1.71 -4.92 7.49
CA MET A 68 -1.16 -6.24 7.88
C MET A 68 0.00 -6.12 8.86
N TYR A 69 0.65 -4.95 8.89
CA TYR A 69 1.83 -4.66 9.70
C TYR A 69 1.53 -3.75 10.89
N ARG A 70 0.26 -3.35 11.08
CA ARG A 70 -0.14 -2.75 12.34
C ARG A 70 0.04 -3.82 13.42
N PRO A 71 0.72 -3.50 14.54
CA PRO A 71 0.84 -4.45 15.64
C PRO A 71 -0.56 -4.96 16.02
N PRO A 72 -0.71 -6.23 16.44
CA PRO A 72 -1.97 -6.78 16.89
C PRO A 72 -2.39 -6.09 18.20
N LEU A 73 -2.85 -4.85 18.10
CA LEU A 73 -3.53 -4.14 19.16
C LEU A 73 -4.95 -4.70 19.23
N GLY A 74 -5.53 -4.75 20.43
CA GLY A 74 -6.90 -5.23 20.70
C GLY A 74 -8.04 -4.42 20.05
N GLU A 75 -7.78 -3.77 18.93
CA GLU A 75 -8.68 -2.90 18.15
C GLU A 75 -8.62 -3.27 16.66
N ARG A 76 -8.62 -4.57 16.32
CA ARG A 76 -8.91 -5.01 14.94
C ARG A 76 -10.33 -4.59 14.55
N ARG A 77 -10.51 -4.23 13.28
CA ARG A 77 -11.85 -4.00 12.72
C ARG A 77 -12.66 -5.31 12.84
N ASN A 78 -13.97 -5.20 13.06
CA ASN A 78 -14.81 -6.41 13.02
C ASN A 78 -14.74 -7.04 11.61
N THR A 79 -14.89 -8.36 11.49
CA THR A 79 -14.87 -9.07 10.19
C THR A 79 -15.83 -8.46 9.15
N ARG A 80 -17.02 -8.02 9.58
CA ARG A 80 -17.97 -7.28 8.73
C ARG A 80 -17.43 -5.94 8.24
N GLN A 81 -16.69 -5.23 9.08
CA GLN A 81 -16.10 -3.93 8.74
C GLN A 81 -14.88 -4.10 7.83
N GLU A 82 -14.05 -5.12 8.05
CA GLU A 82 -12.95 -5.48 7.13
C GLU A 82 -13.52 -5.86 5.75
N MET A 83 -14.58 -6.68 5.72
CA MET A 83 -15.25 -7.03 4.47
C MET A 83 -15.81 -5.79 3.76
N ALA A 84 -16.46 -4.87 4.50
CA ALA A 84 -16.99 -3.64 3.93
C ALA A 84 -15.87 -2.74 3.37
N TYR A 85 -14.76 -2.62 4.08
CA TYR A 85 -13.55 -1.91 3.64
C TYR A 85 -12.98 -2.51 2.35
N HIS A 86 -12.77 -3.83 2.30
CA HIS A 86 -12.26 -4.50 1.10
C HIS A 86 -13.22 -4.41 -0.08
N ARG A 87 -14.54 -4.54 0.14
CA ARG A 87 -15.55 -4.34 -0.90
C ARG A 87 -15.53 -2.92 -1.45
N PHE A 88 -15.51 -1.92 -0.56
CA PHE A 88 -15.41 -0.52 -0.95
C PHE A 88 -14.14 -0.30 -1.79
N ARG A 89 -13.00 -0.81 -1.34
CA ARG A 89 -11.74 -0.68 -2.06
C ARG A 89 -11.75 -1.37 -3.42
N GLN A 90 -12.32 -2.57 -3.53
CA GLN A 90 -12.48 -3.25 -4.81
C GLN A 90 -13.32 -2.41 -5.77
N MET A 91 -14.46 -1.90 -5.33
CA MET A 91 -15.32 -1.00 -6.13
C MET A 91 -14.61 0.30 -6.53
N MET A 92 -13.73 0.82 -5.67
CA MET A 92 -13.02 2.08 -5.90
C MET A 92 -11.64 1.90 -6.55
N SER A 93 -11.28 0.67 -6.93
CA SER A 93 -9.96 0.36 -7.50
C SER A 93 -9.88 0.72 -8.98
N TRP A 94 -8.69 1.10 -9.46
CA TRP A 94 -8.46 1.33 -10.90
C TRP A 94 -8.78 0.09 -11.75
N SER A 95 -8.51 -1.11 -11.25
CA SER A 95 -8.85 -2.36 -11.94
C SER A 95 -10.35 -2.53 -12.16
N PHE A 96 -11.19 -2.22 -11.17
CA PHE A 96 -12.65 -2.25 -11.34
C PHE A 96 -13.12 -1.29 -12.45
N TRP A 97 -12.62 -0.05 -12.47
CA TRP A 97 -12.99 0.93 -13.50
C TRP A 97 -12.49 0.54 -14.91
N SER A 98 -11.37 -0.16 -15.00
CA SER A 98 -10.90 -0.72 -16.28
C SER A 98 -11.86 -1.79 -16.84
N GLY A 99 -12.47 -2.60 -15.97
CA GLY A 99 -13.52 -3.56 -16.36
C GLY A 99 -14.81 -2.88 -16.84
N ILE A 100 -15.13 -1.71 -16.29
CA ILE A 100 -16.25 -0.88 -16.74
C ILE A 100 -15.97 -0.28 -18.13
N LYS A 101 -14.72 0.13 -18.39
CA LYS A 101 -14.30 0.58 -19.73
C LYS A 101 -14.56 -0.49 -20.80
N SER A 102 -14.24 -1.76 -20.55
CA SER A 102 -14.36 -2.82 -21.57
C SER A 102 -15.74 -3.47 -21.66
N SER A 103 -16.41 -3.72 -20.52
CA SER A 103 -17.63 -4.55 -20.51
C SER A 103 -18.93 -3.76 -20.43
N THR A 104 -19.00 -2.70 -19.63
CA THR A 104 -20.22 -1.89 -19.50
C THR A 104 -20.32 -0.80 -20.56
N GLY A 105 -19.20 -0.33 -21.12
CA GLY A 105 -19.22 0.53 -22.31
C GLY A 105 -19.92 -0.12 -23.50
N ILE A 106 -19.58 -1.38 -23.78
CA ILE A 106 -20.20 -2.16 -24.86
C ILE A 106 -21.68 -2.42 -24.54
N LYS A 107 -22.02 -2.75 -23.29
CA LYS A 107 -23.42 -2.97 -22.88
C LYS A 107 -24.25 -1.70 -22.92
N LEU A 108 -23.72 -0.56 -22.48
CA LEU A 108 -24.39 0.75 -22.55
C LEU A 108 -24.57 1.20 -23.99
N ALA A 109 -23.55 1.03 -24.84
CA ALA A 109 -23.66 1.30 -26.27
C ALA A 109 -24.70 0.39 -26.95
N ALA A 110 -24.76 -0.89 -26.57
CA ALA A 110 -25.76 -1.83 -27.07
C ALA A 110 -27.18 -1.47 -26.62
N VAL A 111 -27.39 -1.13 -25.34
CA VAL A 111 -28.69 -0.68 -24.83
C VAL A 111 -29.10 0.65 -25.44
N ALA A 112 -28.19 1.62 -25.55
CA ALA A 112 -28.43 2.89 -26.22
C ALA A 112 -28.76 2.69 -27.71
N GLY A 113 -28.05 1.79 -28.40
CA GLY A 113 -28.30 1.42 -29.79
C GLY A 113 -29.64 0.72 -29.99
N LEU A 114 -30.05 -0.16 -29.06
CA LEU A 114 -31.36 -0.81 -29.08
C LEU A 114 -32.51 0.19 -28.87
N VAL A 115 -32.36 1.11 -27.91
CA VAL A 115 -33.37 2.16 -27.66
C VAL A 115 -33.44 3.16 -28.83
N ALA A 116 -32.29 3.56 -29.39
CA ALA A 116 -32.24 4.44 -30.56
C ALA A 116 -32.79 3.75 -31.83
N GLY A 117 -32.48 2.47 -32.03
CA GLY A 117 -32.95 1.67 -33.16
C GLY A 117 -34.46 1.42 -33.13
N PHE A 118 -35.02 1.14 -31.94
CA PHE A 118 -36.47 0.99 -31.76
C PHE A 118 -37.24 2.27 -32.14
N LEU A 119 -36.69 3.44 -31.79
CA LEU A 119 -37.28 4.75 -32.11
C LEU A 119 -37.08 5.16 -33.58
N GLN A 120 -35.96 4.78 -34.21
CA GLN A 120 -35.79 4.97 -35.66
C GLN A 120 -36.74 4.08 -36.47
N ALA A 121 -37.03 2.88 -35.98
CA ALA A 121 -37.95 1.93 -36.60
C ALA A 121 -39.44 2.31 -36.45
N ALA A 122 -39.80 3.24 -35.56
CA ALA A 122 -41.18 3.68 -35.33
C ALA A 122 -41.40 5.18 -35.68
N PRO A 123 -41.32 5.56 -36.97
CA PRO A 123 -41.47 6.95 -37.41
C PRO A 123 -42.89 7.52 -37.20
N LEU A 124 -43.91 6.67 -37.07
CA LEU A 124 -45.31 7.06 -36.84
C LEU A 124 -45.60 7.63 -35.44
N LEU A 125 -44.65 7.52 -34.51
CA LEU A 125 -44.72 8.10 -33.15
C LEU A 125 -44.17 9.55 -33.08
N LYS A 126 -43.75 10.15 -34.21
CA LYS A 126 -42.97 11.40 -34.22
C LYS A 126 -43.83 12.66 -34.36
N GLY A 127 -43.84 13.47 -33.30
CA GLY A 127 -43.69 14.93 -33.44
C GLY A 127 -42.20 15.27 -33.42
N ALA A 128 -41.67 15.83 -34.51
CA ALA A 128 -40.22 16.01 -34.75
C ALA A 128 -39.47 16.82 -33.66
N GLU A 129 -40.18 17.61 -32.86
CA GLU A 129 -39.60 18.45 -31.81
C GLU A 129 -39.42 17.72 -30.46
N VAL A 130 -40.16 16.63 -30.21
CA VAL A 130 -40.17 15.94 -28.90
C VAL A 130 -38.97 14.99 -28.74
N ALA A 131 -38.39 14.52 -29.85
CA ALA A 131 -37.28 13.55 -29.83
C ALA A 131 -35.89 14.20 -29.60
N VAL A 132 -35.72 15.49 -29.85
CA VAL A 132 -34.40 16.16 -29.76
C VAL A 132 -33.92 16.27 -28.31
N GLY A 133 -34.82 16.55 -27.37
CA GLY A 133 -34.50 16.68 -25.95
C GLY A 133 -33.88 15.41 -25.33
N PRO A 134 -34.54 14.24 -25.44
CA PRO A 134 -34.00 12.98 -24.95
C PRO A 134 -32.67 12.60 -25.61
N PHE A 135 -32.54 12.72 -26.92
CA PHE A 135 -31.29 12.42 -27.62
C PHE A 135 -30.12 13.30 -27.15
N GLY A 136 -30.38 14.56 -26.78
CA GLY A 136 -29.38 15.43 -26.15
C GLY A 136 -28.80 14.85 -24.85
N TRP A 137 -29.64 14.29 -23.97
CA TRP A 137 -29.19 13.65 -22.73
C TRP A 137 -28.39 12.37 -22.95
N LEU A 138 -28.72 11.62 -24.02
CA LEU A 138 -27.93 10.46 -24.44
C LEU A 138 -26.54 10.89 -24.93
N LEU A 139 -26.44 11.96 -25.71
CA LEU A 139 -25.16 12.51 -26.18
C LEU A 139 -24.32 13.05 -25.02
N VAL A 140 -24.92 13.76 -24.07
CA VAL A 140 -24.22 14.24 -22.86
C VAL A 140 -23.70 13.07 -22.03
N SER A 141 -24.49 12.00 -21.86
CA SER A 141 -24.06 10.77 -21.19
C SER A 141 -22.86 10.11 -21.91
N GLY A 142 -22.93 9.99 -23.24
CA GLY A 142 -21.81 9.51 -24.06
C GLY A 142 -20.55 10.37 -23.94
N GLY A 143 -20.71 11.70 -23.90
CA GLY A 143 -19.62 12.66 -23.68
C GLY A 143 -18.92 12.46 -22.35
N PHE A 144 -19.68 12.33 -21.25
CA PHE A 144 -19.12 12.00 -19.94
C PHE A 144 -18.39 10.66 -19.92
N TYR A 145 -18.90 9.65 -20.62
CA TYR A 145 -18.23 8.36 -20.75
C TYR A 145 -16.89 8.48 -21.49
N VAL A 146 -16.85 9.19 -22.63
CA VAL A 146 -15.60 9.42 -23.37
C VAL A 146 -14.58 10.19 -22.52
N LEU A 147 -15.03 11.24 -21.82
CA LEU A 147 -14.18 11.98 -20.89
C LEU A 147 -13.66 11.08 -19.76
N ALA A 148 -14.49 10.19 -19.20
CA ALA A 148 -14.06 9.23 -18.19
C ALA A 148 -12.99 8.27 -18.73
N VAL A 149 -13.15 7.78 -19.97
CA VAL A 149 -12.15 6.91 -20.61
C VAL A 149 -10.84 7.66 -20.86
N LEU A 150 -10.88 8.88 -21.40
CA LEU A 150 -9.69 9.71 -21.60
C LEU A 150 -9.00 10.02 -20.27
N TRP A 151 -9.78 10.32 -19.23
CA TRP A 151 -9.26 10.57 -17.89
C TRP A 151 -8.57 9.33 -17.31
N PHE A 152 -9.17 8.15 -17.47
CA PHE A 152 -8.55 6.89 -17.10
C PHE A 152 -7.23 6.67 -17.84
N GLU A 153 -7.21 6.86 -19.16
CA GLU A 153 -6.02 6.66 -20.00
C GLU A 153 -4.85 7.57 -19.60
N TRP A 154 -5.15 8.80 -19.16
CA TRP A 154 -4.16 9.80 -18.78
C TRP A 154 -3.69 9.66 -17.32
N ARG A 155 -4.59 9.33 -16.39
CA ARG A 155 -4.30 9.32 -14.94
C ARG A 155 -4.02 7.95 -14.36
N CYS A 156 -4.38 6.85 -15.02
CA CYS A 156 -4.07 5.50 -14.54
C CYS A 156 -2.53 5.28 -14.51
N PRO A 157 -1.97 4.73 -13.42
CA PRO A 157 -0.55 4.39 -13.34
C PRO A 157 -0.11 3.46 -14.48
N VAL A 158 1.06 3.73 -15.06
CA VAL A 158 1.52 3.09 -16.31
C VAL A 158 1.72 1.58 -16.14
N LEU A 159 2.35 1.16 -15.03
CA LEU A 159 2.58 -0.25 -14.73
C LEU A 159 1.25 -1.02 -14.61
N LEU A 160 0.29 -0.49 -13.84
CA LEU A 160 -1.06 -1.06 -13.72
C LEU A 160 -1.79 -1.09 -15.05
N LYS A 161 -1.78 0.00 -15.80
CA LYS A 161 -2.41 0.08 -17.13
C LYS A 161 -1.90 -1.01 -18.06
N ARG A 162 -0.58 -1.29 -18.07
CA ARG A 162 -0.01 -2.36 -18.89
C ARG A 162 -0.44 -3.75 -18.41
N THR A 163 -0.47 -3.99 -17.11
CA THR A 163 -0.94 -5.27 -16.57
C THR A 163 -2.43 -5.53 -16.84
N LEU A 164 -3.25 -4.47 -16.86
CA LEU A 164 -4.68 -4.55 -17.18
C LEU A 164 -4.94 -4.76 -18.67
N ALA A 165 -4.03 -4.32 -19.55
CA ALA A 165 -4.13 -4.56 -20.99
C ALA A 165 -3.97 -6.04 -21.37
N GLY A 166 -3.48 -6.90 -20.46
CA GLY A 166 -3.60 -8.36 -20.54
C GLY A 166 -2.86 -9.04 -21.70
N LYS A 167 -2.04 -8.31 -22.45
CA LYS A 167 -1.27 -8.87 -23.58
C LYS A 167 -0.12 -9.72 -23.04
N GLN A 168 -0.30 -11.04 -23.08
CA GLN A 168 0.78 -12.03 -22.92
C GLN A 168 1.65 -12.03 -24.21
N GLU A 169 2.25 -10.90 -24.52
CA GLU A 169 3.14 -10.76 -25.67
C GLU A 169 4.59 -11.05 -25.26
N TYR A 170 5.37 -11.59 -26.21
CA TYR A 170 6.83 -11.66 -26.11
C TYR A 170 7.38 -10.27 -25.80
N LEU A 171 8.06 -10.12 -24.65
CA LEU A 171 8.56 -8.83 -24.18
C LEU A 171 9.93 -8.51 -24.78
N GLY A 172 10.71 -9.54 -25.10
CA GLY A 172 12.10 -9.39 -25.49
C GLY A 172 12.95 -8.79 -24.35
N ILE A 173 14.20 -8.44 -24.66
CA ILE A 173 15.14 -7.88 -23.65
C ILE A 173 14.72 -6.45 -23.27
N GLU A 174 14.32 -5.63 -24.24
CA GLU A 174 13.96 -4.23 -24.02
C GLU A 174 12.66 -4.10 -23.22
N GLY A 175 11.64 -4.93 -23.51
CA GLY A 175 10.40 -4.94 -22.75
C GLY A 175 10.61 -5.33 -21.29
N ARG A 176 11.50 -6.30 -21.03
CA ARG A 176 11.89 -6.69 -19.65
C ARG A 176 12.62 -5.57 -18.93
N ARG A 177 13.57 -4.88 -19.58
CA ARG A 177 14.25 -3.71 -19.01
C ARG A 177 13.30 -2.56 -18.72
N TRP A 178 12.33 -2.32 -19.59
CA TRP A 178 11.32 -1.30 -19.38
C TRP A 178 10.40 -1.64 -18.19
N LEU A 179 9.98 -2.90 -18.06
CA LEU A 179 9.22 -3.36 -16.90
C LEU A 179 10.02 -3.25 -15.59
N LEU A 180 11.31 -3.59 -15.62
CA LEU A 180 12.22 -3.39 -14.49
C LEU A 180 12.27 -1.92 -14.08
N ALA A 181 12.48 -1.01 -15.04
CA ALA A 181 12.51 0.43 -14.77
C ALA A 181 11.21 0.96 -14.17
N LEU A 182 10.05 0.44 -14.59
CA LEU A 182 8.77 0.79 -13.98
C LEU A 182 8.62 0.29 -12.55
N VAL A 183 9.11 -0.91 -12.25
CA VAL A 183 9.12 -1.44 -10.88
C VAL A 183 10.08 -0.65 -10.00
N GLU A 184 11.27 -0.30 -10.52
CA GLU A 184 12.20 0.59 -9.83
C GLU A 184 11.59 1.97 -9.55
N ASP A 185 10.83 2.56 -10.49
CA ASP A 185 10.14 3.83 -10.26
C ASP A 185 9.05 3.73 -9.18
N GLU A 186 8.40 2.56 -9.04
CA GLU A 186 7.49 2.33 -7.91
C GLU A 186 8.24 2.16 -6.60
N LEU A 187 9.36 1.44 -6.58
CA LEU A 187 10.21 1.30 -5.40
C LEU A 187 10.83 2.63 -4.96
N ARG A 188 11.15 3.54 -5.91
CA ARG A 188 11.61 4.91 -5.62
C ARG A 188 10.67 5.66 -4.67
N ARG A 189 9.36 5.39 -4.70
CA ARG A 189 8.38 6.05 -3.82
C ARG A 189 8.49 5.60 -2.37
N TRP A 190 9.03 4.41 -2.15
CA TRP A 190 9.19 3.78 -0.84
C TRP A 190 10.56 4.01 -0.22
N TRP A 191 11.51 4.48 -1.02
CA TRP A 191 12.80 4.95 -0.54
C TRP A 191 12.62 6.28 0.20
N GLY A 192 13.37 6.48 1.27
CA GLY A 192 13.38 7.75 1.96
C GLY A 192 14.67 8.00 2.73
N ILE A 193 14.68 9.15 3.38
CA ILE A 193 15.81 9.62 4.18
C ILE A 193 15.34 9.69 5.63
N LYS A 194 16.11 9.08 6.53
CA LYS A 194 15.86 9.09 7.97
C LYS A 194 17.01 9.80 8.66
N THR A 195 16.74 10.95 9.25
CA THR A 195 17.72 11.69 10.05
C THR A 195 18.07 10.92 11.31
N TYR A 196 19.36 10.88 11.65
CA TYR A 196 19.83 10.25 12.88
C TYR A 196 19.56 11.15 14.08
N ASP A 197 18.85 10.63 15.09
CA ASP A 197 18.59 11.40 16.31
C ASP A 197 19.74 11.25 17.31
N LEU A 198 20.53 12.32 17.43
CA LEU A 198 21.66 12.42 18.35
C LEU A 198 21.26 12.34 19.83
N LYS A 199 20.02 12.70 20.19
CA LYS A 199 19.54 12.65 21.58
C LYS A 199 19.21 11.21 21.99
N ALA A 200 18.61 10.45 21.08
CA ALA A 200 18.29 9.03 21.29
C ALA A 200 19.51 8.11 21.11
N GLY A 201 20.54 8.55 20.36
CA GLY A 201 21.72 7.74 20.00
C GLY A 201 22.84 7.66 21.05
N ARG A 202 22.75 8.40 22.16
CA ARG A 202 23.79 8.42 23.23
C ARG A 202 23.94 7.11 24.02
N ALA A 203 23.17 6.07 23.71
CA ALA A 203 23.07 4.86 24.55
C ALA A 203 23.90 3.64 24.07
N GLN A 204 24.64 3.69 22.97
CA GLN A 204 25.45 2.55 22.53
C GLN A 204 26.87 2.98 22.11
N GLY A 205 27.80 2.77 23.03
CA GLY A 205 29.23 2.94 22.79
C GLY A 205 29.81 1.73 22.06
N SER A 206 30.02 1.87 20.76
CA SER A 206 31.03 1.10 20.03
C SER A 206 31.98 2.08 19.34
N ALA A 207 33.28 1.75 19.34
CA ALA A 207 34.39 2.67 19.09
C ALA A 207 34.40 3.36 17.70
N ASP A 208 33.55 2.94 16.76
CA ASP A 208 33.38 3.58 15.44
C ASP A 208 32.52 4.86 15.48
N THR A 209 31.86 5.13 16.60
CA THR A 209 31.08 6.37 16.81
C THR A 209 31.94 7.63 16.91
N TYR A 210 33.25 7.51 17.13
CA TYR A 210 34.12 8.67 17.34
C TYR A 210 34.39 9.47 16.05
N GLN A 211 34.55 8.80 14.90
CA GLN A 211 34.75 9.48 13.61
C GLN A 211 33.46 10.14 13.11
N VAL A 212 32.31 9.49 13.34
CA VAL A 212 30.98 10.03 13.07
C VAL A 212 30.67 11.22 13.97
N ALA A 213 31.00 11.14 15.26
CA ALA A 213 30.82 12.24 16.21
C ALA A 213 31.68 13.46 15.86
N LEU A 214 32.93 13.24 15.41
CA LEU A 214 33.80 14.33 14.94
C LEU A 214 33.25 14.99 13.66
N GLY A 215 32.73 14.21 12.71
CA GLY A 215 32.13 14.73 11.49
C GLY A 215 30.85 15.55 11.72
N ILE A 216 30.03 15.15 12.70
CA ILE A 216 28.77 15.84 13.08
C ILE A 216 29.03 17.14 13.85
N VAL A 217 30.12 17.21 14.61
CA VAL A 217 30.52 18.42 15.34
C VAL A 217 31.21 19.44 14.44
N GLN A 218 31.94 18.98 13.40
CA GLN A 218 32.76 19.85 12.55
C GLN A 218 32.03 20.48 11.35
N TYR A 219 30.89 19.95 10.92
CA TYR A 219 30.10 20.54 9.83
C TYR A 219 28.62 20.55 10.22
N GLY A 220 27.95 21.69 10.03
CA GLY A 220 26.51 21.87 10.30
C GLY A 220 25.55 21.04 9.44
N ASN A 221 25.95 19.85 8.98
CA ASN A 221 25.16 18.90 8.22
C ASN A 221 24.56 17.83 9.13
N VAL A 222 23.27 17.60 8.96
CA VAL A 222 22.52 16.55 9.67
C VAL A 222 22.92 15.19 9.10
N SER A 223 23.26 14.24 9.98
CA SER A 223 23.51 12.85 9.60
C SER A 223 22.21 12.10 9.35
N ALA A 224 22.20 11.23 8.35
CA ALA A 224 21.03 10.48 7.95
C ALA A 224 21.37 9.14 7.28
N TYR A 225 20.37 8.28 7.26
CA TYR A 225 20.33 7.06 6.48
C TYR A 225 19.47 7.29 5.23
N GLY A 226 19.86 6.74 4.09
CA GLY A 226 19.04 6.69 2.88
C GLY A 226 18.78 5.25 2.50
N GLY A 227 17.51 4.84 2.37
CA GLY A 227 17.13 3.45 2.11
C GLY A 227 15.64 3.20 2.21
N PHE A 228 15.25 1.93 2.33
CA PHE A 228 13.87 1.53 2.57
C PHE A 228 13.56 1.51 4.07
N TYR A 229 12.40 2.06 4.42
CA TYR A 229 11.84 1.90 5.77
C TYR A 229 11.41 0.46 6.03
N ASP A 230 11.27 0.08 7.30
CA ASP A 230 10.79 -1.26 7.69
C ASP A 230 9.51 -1.67 6.98
N PHE A 231 8.61 -0.69 6.84
CA PHE A 231 7.34 -0.85 6.16
C PHE A 231 7.53 -1.24 4.69
N ALA A 232 8.38 -0.48 3.99
CA ALA A 232 8.72 -0.72 2.60
C ALA A 232 9.42 -2.07 2.42
N ALA A 233 10.35 -2.41 3.32
CA ALA A 233 11.05 -3.68 3.31
C ALA A 233 10.07 -4.85 3.46
N ALA A 234 9.17 -4.78 4.44
CA ALA A 234 8.16 -5.82 4.66
C ALA A 234 7.23 -5.99 3.45
N ARG A 235 6.84 -4.88 2.81
CA ARG A 235 6.04 -4.90 1.57
C ARG A 235 6.77 -5.58 0.42
N ILE A 236 8.07 -5.32 0.25
CA ILE A 236 8.90 -5.98 -0.74
C ILE A 236 9.03 -7.47 -0.43
N GLU A 237 9.23 -7.84 0.83
CA GLU A 237 9.26 -9.24 1.25
C GLU A 237 7.97 -9.99 0.93
N HIS A 238 6.81 -9.38 1.19
CA HIS A 238 5.52 -9.99 0.84
C HIS A 238 5.33 -10.16 -0.67
N ALA A 239 5.79 -9.23 -1.50
CA ALA A 239 5.75 -9.42 -2.96
C ALA A 239 6.68 -10.55 -3.42
N LEU A 240 7.83 -10.73 -2.78
CA LEU A 240 8.74 -11.84 -3.08
C LEU A 240 8.14 -13.18 -2.64
N ASP A 241 7.43 -13.22 -1.51
CA ASP A 241 6.71 -14.41 -1.05
C ASP A 241 5.56 -14.78 -2.01
N GLU A 242 4.74 -13.81 -2.41
CA GLU A 242 3.69 -14.01 -3.41
C GLU A 242 4.27 -14.49 -4.75
N TYR A 243 5.40 -13.91 -5.17
CA TYR A 243 6.12 -14.34 -6.36
C TYR A 243 6.59 -15.79 -6.25
N ALA A 244 7.20 -16.16 -5.12
CA ALA A 244 7.67 -17.51 -4.84
C ALA A 244 6.52 -18.53 -4.91
N GLN A 245 5.36 -18.20 -4.35
CA GLN A 245 4.17 -19.04 -4.37
C GLN A 245 3.60 -19.20 -5.79
N LEU A 246 3.51 -18.11 -6.56
CA LEU A 246 2.94 -18.13 -7.92
C LEU A 246 3.85 -18.80 -8.96
N THR A 247 5.17 -18.66 -8.81
CA THR A 247 6.14 -19.22 -9.75
C THR A 247 6.75 -20.54 -9.28
N SER A 248 6.40 -20.99 -8.06
CA SER A 248 7.01 -22.15 -7.40
C SER A 248 8.54 -22.05 -7.25
N THR A 249 9.11 -20.84 -7.35
CA THR A 249 10.55 -20.61 -7.11
C THR A 249 10.84 -20.61 -5.63
N ILE A 250 11.89 -21.30 -5.21
CA ILE A 250 12.32 -21.29 -3.82
C ILE A 250 13.19 -20.05 -3.59
N ILE A 251 12.83 -19.27 -2.56
CA ILE A 251 13.63 -18.14 -2.09
C ILE A 251 14.17 -18.50 -0.71
N TRP A 252 15.45 -18.23 -0.51
CA TRP A 252 16.17 -18.43 0.75
C TRP A 252 16.52 -17.09 1.36
N ARG A 253 16.49 -16.97 2.69
CA ARG A 253 16.99 -15.81 3.42
C ARG A 253 18.43 -16.08 3.86
N ASP A 254 19.33 -15.19 3.45
CA ASP A 254 20.73 -15.16 3.91
C ASP A 254 20.88 -14.05 4.96
N GLU A 255 21.16 -14.44 6.20
CA GLU A 255 21.43 -13.50 7.31
C GLU A 255 22.91 -13.09 7.40
N GLY A 256 23.71 -13.44 6.39
CA GLY A 256 25.13 -13.09 6.29
C GLY A 256 26.08 -14.08 6.95
N ARG A 257 25.60 -15.29 7.24
CA ARG A 257 26.42 -16.41 7.71
C ARG A 257 26.46 -17.48 6.61
N PRO A 258 27.65 -17.89 6.15
CA PRO A 258 27.81 -18.74 4.96
C PRO A 258 27.23 -20.16 5.09
N GLU A 259 26.80 -20.55 6.29
CA GLU A 259 26.31 -21.90 6.61
C GLU A 259 24.80 -21.95 6.90
N GLU A 260 24.11 -20.80 7.04
CA GLU A 260 22.72 -20.75 7.52
C GLU A 260 21.81 -20.11 6.48
N LEU A 261 21.39 -20.89 5.47
CA LEU A 261 20.27 -20.51 4.60
C LEU A 261 18.95 -20.95 5.22
N HIS A 262 18.09 -19.98 5.52
CA HIS A 262 16.75 -20.25 6.03
C HIS A 262 15.73 -20.15 4.91
N ARG A 263 14.69 -20.98 4.95
CA ARG A 263 13.57 -20.83 4.01
C ARG A 263 12.95 -19.45 4.19
N PHE A 264 12.81 -18.71 3.10
CA PHE A 264 12.28 -17.36 3.17
C PHE A 264 10.84 -17.36 3.71
N SER A 265 10.59 -16.45 4.64
CA SER A 265 9.26 -16.11 5.12
C SER A 265 9.21 -14.61 5.42
N PRO A 266 8.13 -13.91 5.04
CA PRO A 266 8.02 -12.49 5.29
C PRO A 266 8.10 -12.22 6.80
N SER A 267 8.98 -11.31 7.19
CA SER A 267 9.23 -10.99 8.60
C SER A 267 9.00 -9.51 8.84
N TYR A 268 8.08 -9.19 9.74
CA TYR A 268 7.89 -7.82 10.16
C TYR A 268 8.83 -7.49 11.32
N ARG A 269 9.69 -6.48 11.14
CA ARG A 269 10.53 -5.94 12.21
C ARG A 269 10.12 -4.49 12.46
N LEU A 270 9.65 -4.20 13.66
CA LEU A 270 9.52 -2.82 14.15
C LEU A 270 10.88 -2.36 14.61
N SER A 271 11.55 -1.53 13.82
CA SER A 271 12.88 -1.08 14.18
C SER A 271 12.82 0.09 15.17
N PRO A 272 13.76 0.14 16.14
CA PRO A 272 13.87 1.26 17.06
C PRO A 272 14.18 2.58 16.34
N LEU A 273 13.96 3.70 17.03
CA LEU A 273 13.99 5.06 16.48
C LEU A 273 15.27 5.38 15.69
N ASN A 274 16.42 4.79 16.04
CA ASN A 274 17.71 5.04 15.40
C ASN A 274 18.26 3.89 14.54
N MET A 275 17.47 2.85 14.24
CA MET A 275 17.95 1.79 13.36
C MET A 275 18.22 2.33 11.95
N PRO A 276 19.31 1.92 11.30
CA PRO A 276 19.57 2.23 9.89
C PRO A 276 18.42 1.78 8.99
N LEU A 277 18.24 2.51 7.89
CA LEU A 277 17.40 2.04 6.79
C LEU A 277 18.08 0.86 6.09
N ARG A 278 17.33 0.11 5.29
CA ARG A 278 17.86 -1.09 4.64
C ARG A 278 17.90 -0.99 3.13
N SER A 279 18.82 -1.74 2.55
CA SER A 279 18.92 -2.02 1.12
C SER A 279 18.71 -3.51 0.89
N LEU A 280 18.06 -3.83 -0.22
CA LEU A 280 17.77 -5.19 -0.65
C LEU A 280 18.90 -5.68 -1.56
N TYR A 281 19.35 -6.90 -1.32
CA TYR A 281 20.22 -7.63 -2.21
C TYR A 281 19.60 -8.99 -2.52
N LEU A 282 19.37 -9.24 -3.80
CA LEU A 282 18.87 -10.51 -4.31
C LEU A 282 19.99 -11.17 -5.10
N SER A 283 20.30 -12.42 -4.80
CA SER A 283 21.34 -13.18 -5.48
C SER A 283 20.81 -14.51 -5.95
N ILE A 284 21.58 -15.15 -6.83
CA ILE A 284 21.34 -16.52 -7.23
C ILE A 284 22.30 -17.39 -6.45
N ILE A 285 21.78 -18.50 -5.96
CA ILE A 285 22.55 -19.47 -5.21
C ILE A 285 23.46 -20.21 -6.19
N ASP A 286 24.76 -20.06 -5.97
CA ASP A 286 25.82 -20.75 -6.69
C ASP A 286 26.07 -22.15 -6.12
N GLU A 287 26.63 -23.06 -6.92
CA GLU A 287 26.94 -24.44 -6.49
C GLU A 287 27.81 -24.50 -5.22
N SER A 288 28.73 -23.53 -5.03
CA SER A 288 29.56 -23.40 -3.84
C SER A 288 28.73 -23.16 -2.58
N THR A 289 27.72 -22.28 -2.65
CA THR A 289 26.83 -21.95 -1.54
C THR A 289 25.89 -23.09 -1.19
N VAL A 290 25.45 -23.87 -2.17
CA VAL A 290 24.68 -25.11 -1.91
C VAL A 290 25.53 -26.12 -1.14
N LYS A 291 26.80 -26.28 -1.53
CA LYS A 291 27.73 -27.22 -0.86
C LYS A 291 28.01 -26.83 0.59
N THR A 292 28.13 -25.53 0.88
CA THR A 292 28.37 -25.04 2.25
C THR A 292 27.12 -25.11 3.12
N ALA A 293 25.97 -24.62 2.62
CA ALA A 293 24.73 -24.59 3.38
C ALA A 293 24.04 -25.96 3.48
N LYS A 294 24.40 -26.93 2.62
CA LYS A 294 23.79 -28.27 2.49
C LYS A 294 22.28 -28.23 2.23
N VAL A 295 21.77 -27.09 1.76
CA VAL A 295 20.34 -26.80 1.57
C VAL A 295 20.19 -25.94 0.32
N GLY A 296 19.07 -26.11 -0.40
CA GLY A 296 18.79 -25.38 -1.65
C GLY A 296 19.33 -26.08 -2.91
N LYS A 297 19.07 -25.48 -4.06
CA LYS A 297 19.58 -25.91 -5.37
C LYS A 297 20.25 -24.75 -6.07
N GLU A 298 21.20 -25.06 -6.95
CA GLU A 298 21.80 -24.07 -7.83
C GLU A 298 20.71 -23.41 -8.69
N GLY A 299 20.73 -22.08 -8.77
CA GLY A 299 19.71 -21.31 -9.49
C GLY A 299 18.53 -20.84 -8.61
N ASP A 300 18.41 -21.31 -7.36
CA ASP A 300 17.48 -20.75 -6.38
C ASP A 300 17.85 -19.29 -6.08
N LEU A 301 16.90 -18.50 -5.57
CA LEU A 301 17.13 -17.11 -5.19
C LEU A 301 17.48 -17.01 -3.71
N ALA A 302 18.42 -16.13 -3.36
CA ALA A 302 18.73 -15.76 -1.98
C ALA A 302 18.50 -14.25 -1.77
N ILE A 303 17.71 -13.91 -0.76
CA ILE A 303 17.44 -12.54 -0.32
C ILE A 303 18.30 -12.21 0.90
N ARG A 304 18.90 -11.02 0.88
CA ARG A 304 19.62 -10.43 1.99
C ARG A 304 19.26 -8.96 2.14
N TRP A 305 19.13 -8.52 3.39
CA TRP A 305 18.99 -7.11 3.71
C TRP A 305 20.28 -6.57 4.33
N PHE A 306 20.72 -5.42 3.86
CA PHE A 306 21.88 -4.72 4.40
C PHE A 306 21.47 -3.40 5.06
N ASP A 307 21.99 -3.16 6.25
CA ASP A 307 21.86 -1.88 6.93
C ASP A 307 22.67 -0.81 6.19
N THR A 308 22.01 0.29 5.81
CA THR A 308 22.65 1.36 5.04
C THR A 308 23.57 2.17 5.94
N PRO A 309 24.76 2.57 5.46
CA PRO A 309 25.72 3.32 6.25
C PRO A 309 25.16 4.71 6.62
N LEU A 310 25.61 5.22 7.78
CA LEU A 310 25.31 6.59 8.18
C LEU A 310 26.11 7.56 7.31
N THR A 311 25.43 8.51 6.69
CA THR A 311 26.04 9.51 5.80
C THR A 311 25.50 10.91 6.11
N PHE A 312 26.03 11.94 5.47
CA PHE A 312 25.48 13.29 5.58
C PHE A 312 24.34 13.46 4.57
N ILE A 313 23.26 14.17 4.96
CA ILE A 313 22.11 14.42 4.06
C ILE A 313 22.53 15.05 2.73
N THR A 314 23.54 15.90 2.73
CA THR A 314 24.09 16.55 1.53
C THR A 314 24.73 15.58 0.55
N ALA A 315 25.19 14.43 1.01
CA ALA A 315 25.73 13.35 0.17
C ALA A 315 24.66 12.36 -0.29
N LEU A 316 23.45 12.39 0.30
CA LEU A 316 22.37 11.51 -0.09
C LEU A 316 21.70 12.01 -1.38
N PRO A 317 21.28 11.10 -2.28
CA PRO A 317 20.59 11.48 -3.50
C PRO A 317 19.21 12.07 -3.16
N THR A 318 18.78 13.04 -3.96
CA THR A 318 17.38 13.45 -3.97
C THR A 318 16.54 12.43 -4.74
N HIS A 319 15.22 12.36 -4.48
CA HIS A 319 14.33 11.44 -5.21
C HIS A 319 14.46 11.51 -6.73
N ARG A 320 14.78 12.68 -7.29
CA ARG A 320 14.97 12.88 -8.74
C ARG A 320 16.24 12.21 -9.28
N ASN A 321 17.30 12.17 -8.48
CA ASN A 321 18.62 11.64 -8.88
C ASN A 321 18.87 10.24 -8.29
N LEU A 322 17.88 9.64 -7.64
CA LEU A 322 17.99 8.33 -7.02
C LEU A 322 18.07 7.22 -8.07
N THR A 323 19.17 6.47 -8.03
CA THR A 323 19.34 5.18 -8.71
C THR A 323 18.88 4.05 -7.77
N VAL A 324 17.63 3.61 -7.92
CA VAL A 324 17.01 2.61 -7.02
C VAL A 324 17.72 1.26 -7.08
N SER A 325 18.29 0.90 -8.23
CA SER A 325 19.09 -0.32 -8.41
C SER A 325 20.24 -0.44 -7.42
N ALA A 326 20.84 0.68 -6.97
CA ALA A 326 21.89 0.69 -5.95
C ALA A 326 21.40 0.28 -4.55
N TYR A 327 20.08 0.35 -4.30
CA TYR A 327 19.44 -0.06 -3.05
C TYR A 327 18.62 -1.36 -3.21
N THR A 328 18.51 -1.89 -4.42
CA THR A 328 17.72 -3.08 -4.78
C THR A 328 18.52 -3.97 -5.72
N GLU A 329 19.74 -4.28 -5.31
CA GLU A 329 20.68 -5.01 -6.15
C GLU A 329 20.15 -6.42 -6.45
N GLY A 330 20.35 -6.85 -7.70
CA GLY A 330 19.93 -8.17 -8.17
C GLY A 330 18.43 -8.36 -8.40
N LEU A 331 17.62 -7.31 -8.27
CA LEU A 331 16.20 -7.33 -8.66
C LEU A 331 16.02 -7.74 -10.14
N VAL A 332 17.03 -7.48 -10.98
CA VAL A 332 17.15 -7.93 -12.37
C VAL A 332 16.96 -9.45 -12.54
N TYR A 333 17.30 -10.26 -11.52
CA TYR A 333 17.12 -11.72 -11.60
C TYR A 333 15.65 -12.14 -11.72
N LEU A 334 14.71 -11.35 -11.18
CA LEU A 334 13.27 -11.57 -11.33
C LEU A 334 12.79 -11.27 -12.76
N PHE A 335 13.60 -10.59 -13.57
CA PHE A 335 13.30 -10.19 -14.95
C PHE A 335 14.11 -10.97 -15.98
N ARG A 336 14.64 -12.14 -15.60
CA ARG A 336 15.41 -13.01 -16.51
C ARG A 336 14.56 -13.70 -17.57
N THR A 337 13.28 -13.94 -17.31
CA THR A 337 12.35 -14.51 -18.30
C THR A 337 11.12 -13.62 -18.44
N ASP A 338 10.42 -13.72 -19.57
CA ASP A 338 9.23 -12.93 -19.83
C ASP A 338 8.11 -13.30 -18.83
N SER A 339 7.98 -14.59 -18.50
CA SER A 339 7.00 -15.08 -17.53
C SER A 339 7.28 -14.58 -16.11
N SER A 340 8.54 -14.61 -15.66
CA SER A 340 8.92 -14.12 -14.33
C SER A 340 8.72 -12.60 -14.22
N ALA A 341 9.14 -11.86 -15.26
CA ALA A 341 8.97 -10.42 -15.34
C ALA A 341 7.48 -10.03 -15.28
N LEU A 342 6.62 -10.69 -16.06
CA LEU A 342 5.18 -10.45 -16.05
C LEU A 342 4.54 -10.77 -14.70
N MET A 343 4.94 -11.87 -14.04
CA MET A 343 4.41 -12.22 -12.73
C MET A 343 4.79 -11.21 -11.66
N PHE A 344 6.07 -10.89 -11.54
CA PHE A 344 6.52 -9.94 -10.52
C PHE A 344 5.96 -8.53 -10.75
N THR A 345 5.93 -8.07 -12.01
CA THR A 345 5.33 -6.77 -12.35
C THR A 345 3.83 -6.72 -12.07
N ARG A 346 3.11 -7.84 -12.26
CA ARG A 346 1.70 -7.95 -11.90
C ARG A 346 1.48 -7.80 -10.40
N ILE A 347 2.34 -8.41 -9.57
CA ILE A 347 2.27 -8.28 -8.10
C ILE A 347 2.49 -6.81 -7.69
N VAL A 348 3.57 -6.19 -8.18
CA VAL A 348 3.88 -4.78 -7.88
C VAL A 348 2.80 -3.83 -8.41
N ALA A 349 2.23 -4.10 -9.59
CA ALA A 349 1.15 -3.30 -10.16
C ALA A 349 -0.09 -3.25 -9.28
N GLN A 350 -0.40 -4.32 -8.54
CA GLN A 350 -1.54 -4.32 -7.62
C GLN A 350 -1.40 -3.27 -6.51
N TRP A 351 -0.17 -2.86 -6.17
CA TRP A 351 0.07 -1.79 -5.21
C TRP A 351 -0.48 -0.45 -5.69
N GLN A 352 -0.59 -0.26 -7.01
CA GLN A 352 -1.07 0.97 -7.61
C GLN A 352 -2.59 1.06 -7.72
N ASN A 353 -3.33 -0.01 -7.37
CA ASN A 353 -4.80 -0.04 -7.51
C ASN A 353 -5.52 1.04 -6.69
N SER A 354 -4.94 1.49 -5.57
CA SER A 354 -5.45 2.56 -4.69
C SER A 354 -4.76 3.91 -4.91
N MET A 355 -3.85 4.03 -5.88
CA MET A 355 -3.11 5.28 -6.06
C MET A 355 -3.95 6.43 -6.61
N ARG A 356 -3.46 7.66 -6.41
CA ARG A 356 -4.08 8.89 -6.93
C ARG A 356 -5.57 9.01 -6.56
N PRO A 357 -5.93 9.02 -5.27
CA PRO A 357 -7.31 8.98 -4.80
C PRO A 357 -8.19 10.10 -5.37
N LEU A 358 -7.64 11.31 -5.51
CA LEU A 358 -8.35 12.45 -6.13
C LEU A 358 -8.68 12.20 -7.61
N SER A 359 -7.77 11.57 -8.36
CA SER A 359 -8.02 11.27 -9.77
C SER A 359 -9.10 10.19 -9.92
N ARG A 360 -9.17 9.24 -8.99
CA ARG A 360 -10.24 8.24 -8.91
C ARG A 360 -11.59 8.91 -8.61
N LEU A 361 -11.63 9.89 -7.69
CA LEU A 361 -12.85 10.66 -7.41
C LEU A 361 -13.41 11.38 -8.63
N VAL A 362 -12.55 12.01 -9.43
CA VAL A 362 -12.98 12.64 -10.68
C VAL A 362 -13.56 11.61 -11.64
N LEU A 363 -12.90 10.45 -11.78
CA LEU A 363 -13.39 9.35 -12.62
C LEU A 363 -14.78 8.87 -12.18
N LEU A 364 -14.98 8.69 -10.87
CA LEU A 364 -16.26 8.35 -10.26
C LEU A 364 -17.33 9.40 -10.55
N GLY A 365 -16.99 10.68 -10.41
CA GLY A 365 -17.87 11.79 -10.73
C GLY A 365 -18.30 11.80 -12.19
N LEU A 366 -17.38 11.51 -13.11
CA LEU A 366 -17.70 11.41 -14.54
C LEU A 366 -18.63 10.24 -14.85
N PHE A 367 -18.37 9.06 -14.27
CA PHE A 367 -19.25 7.90 -14.46
C PHE A 367 -20.63 8.10 -13.81
N SER A 368 -20.70 8.71 -12.62
CA SER A 368 -21.98 8.95 -11.95
C SER A 368 -22.80 10.03 -12.67
N ALA A 369 -22.16 11.10 -13.15
CA ALA A 369 -22.82 12.13 -13.97
C ALA A 369 -23.34 11.55 -15.28
N GLY A 370 -22.53 10.74 -15.98
CA GLY A 370 -22.95 10.05 -17.20
C GLY A 370 -24.10 9.07 -16.97
N GLY A 371 -24.06 8.32 -15.87
CA GLY A 371 -25.14 7.42 -15.43
C GLY A 371 -26.44 8.17 -15.09
N ALA A 372 -26.35 9.31 -14.39
CA ALA A 372 -27.50 10.15 -14.08
C ALA A 372 -28.13 10.73 -15.35
N CYS A 373 -27.32 11.20 -16.31
CA CYS A 373 -27.80 11.70 -17.60
C CYS A 373 -28.49 10.57 -18.40
N PHE A 374 -27.94 9.36 -18.36
CA PHE A 374 -28.57 8.20 -19.02
C PHE A 374 -29.88 7.80 -18.36
N LEU A 375 -29.93 7.76 -17.03
CA LEU A 375 -31.17 7.48 -16.30
C LEU A 375 -32.24 8.53 -16.62
N TRP A 376 -31.86 9.80 -16.67
CA TRP A 376 -32.75 10.88 -17.05
C TRP A 376 -33.26 10.73 -18.49
N PHE A 377 -32.40 10.34 -19.43
CA PHE A 377 -32.81 9.97 -20.78
C PHE A 377 -33.87 8.86 -20.77
N VAL A 378 -33.65 7.76 -20.04
CA VAL A 378 -34.61 6.65 -19.95
C VAL A 378 -35.94 7.12 -19.36
N LEU A 379 -35.92 7.95 -18.31
CA LEU A 379 -37.13 8.52 -17.72
C LEU A 379 -37.90 9.41 -18.71
N GLN A 380 -37.20 10.23 -19.49
CA GLN A 380 -37.82 11.05 -20.53
C GLN A 380 -38.43 10.17 -21.64
N GLN A 381 -37.75 9.10 -22.03
CA GLN A 381 -38.28 8.15 -23.01
C GLN A 381 -39.53 7.43 -22.49
N LEU A 382 -39.53 6.99 -21.23
CA LEU A 382 -40.70 6.38 -20.60
C LEU A 382 -41.89 7.34 -20.52
N LYS A 383 -41.64 8.63 -20.22
CA LYS A 383 -42.69 9.65 -20.21
C LYS A 383 -43.32 9.88 -21.58
N ILE A 384 -42.54 9.74 -22.66
CA ILE A 384 -43.05 9.87 -24.03
C ILE A 384 -43.83 8.62 -24.44
N LEU A 385 -43.34 7.42 -24.10
CA LEU A 385 -43.98 6.16 -24.49
C LEU A 385 -45.24 5.81 -23.68
N ALA A 386 -45.24 6.08 -22.37
CA ALA A 386 -46.32 5.71 -21.46
C ALA A 386 -47.72 6.19 -21.89
N PRO A 387 -47.94 7.46 -22.32
CA PRO A 387 -49.25 7.91 -22.78
C PRO A 387 -49.65 7.38 -24.16
N ILE A 388 -48.75 6.70 -24.87
CA ILE A 388 -49.03 6.13 -26.21
C ILE A 388 -49.31 4.62 -26.13
N LEU A 389 -48.91 3.97 -25.03
CA LEU A 389 -49.17 2.55 -24.75
C LEU A 389 -50.45 2.31 -23.92
N LEU A 390 -50.97 3.36 -23.25
CA LEU A 390 -52.28 3.40 -22.60
C LEU A 390 -53.31 3.95 -23.58
#